data_AF-A0A951B6K9-F1
#
_entry.id   AF-A0A951B6K9-F1
#
_cell.length_a   1.000
_cell.length_b   1.000
_cell.length_c   1.000
_cell.angle_alpha   90.00
_cell.angle_beta   90.00
_cell.angle_gamma   90.00
#
_symmetry.space_group_name_H-M   'P 1'
#
loop_
_entity.id
_entity.type
_entity.pdbx_description
1 polymer ?
#
loop_
_entity_poly.entity_id
_entity_poly.type
_entity_poly.pdbx_seq_one_letter_code
_entity_poly.pdbx_strand_id
1 'polypeptide(L)'
;MAKVHVKNGTAVGGPSLCESCTWAQIVRGYRDSDCLVRCLYAYDAVVVPFKVRECSGYCDRNRPTFKQMQELALIVNETTSAKPAGFVLADTEDD
;
A
#
# COMPACT_ATOMS: atom_id res chain seq x y z
N MET A 1 -41.89 14.23 17.92
CA MET A 1 -40.54 13.65 17.72
C MET A 1 -39.97 14.24 16.44
N ALA A 2 -38.84 14.95 16.50
CA ALA A 2 -38.26 15.58 15.31
C ALA A 2 -37.44 14.55 14.52
N LYS A 3 -37.75 14.40 13.22
CA LYS A 3 -36.98 13.58 12.29
C LYS A 3 -35.74 14.37 11.88
N VAL A 4 -34.57 13.95 12.35
CA VAL A 4 -33.29 14.58 11.98
C VAL A 4 -33.01 14.23 10.53
N HIS A 5 -32.89 15.25 9.68
CA HIS A 5 -32.48 15.12 8.29
C HIS A 5 -31.02 15.57 8.16
N VAL A 6 -30.11 14.61 7.98
CA VAL A 6 -28.68 14.87 7.76
C VAL A 6 -28.42 15.03 6.27
N LYS A 7 -27.99 16.22 5.85
CA LYS A 7 -27.56 16.49 4.47
C LYS A 7 -26.30 15.67 4.17
N ASN A 8 -26.33 14.85 3.11
CA ASN A 8 -25.30 13.84 2.76
C ASN A 8 -25.12 12.69 3.78
N GLY A 9 -26.10 12.41 4.63
CA GLY A 9 -26.02 11.29 5.59
C GLY A 9 -26.10 9.89 4.94
N THR A 10 -26.65 9.81 3.72
CA THR A 10 -26.67 8.57 2.93
C THR A 10 -25.39 8.50 2.12
N ALA A 11 -24.57 7.47 2.36
CA ALA A 11 -23.31 7.28 1.63
C ALA A 11 -23.59 7.23 0.11
N VAL A 12 -23.09 8.24 -0.61
CA VAL A 12 -23.28 8.39 -2.05
C VAL A 12 -22.16 7.64 -2.76
N GLY A 13 -22.37 6.36 -3.07
CA GLY A 13 -21.69 5.62 -4.15
C GLY A 13 -20.16 5.75 -4.29
N GLY A 14 -19.40 5.91 -3.19
CA GLY A 14 -17.94 5.97 -3.21
C GLY A 14 -17.27 4.60 -3.09
N PRO A 15 -15.96 4.50 -3.37
CA PRO A 15 -15.18 3.30 -3.08
C PRO A 15 -15.26 2.95 -1.60
N SER A 16 -15.13 1.67 -1.28
CA SER A 16 -15.21 1.22 0.12
C SER A 16 -14.05 1.81 0.93
N LEU A 17 -14.30 2.30 2.14
CA LEU A 17 -13.23 2.72 3.06
C LEU A 17 -12.24 1.59 3.37
N CYS A 18 -12.65 0.33 3.17
CA CYS A 18 -11.76 -0.82 3.29
C CYS A 18 -10.65 -0.81 2.22
N GLU A 19 -10.84 -0.16 1.08
CA GLU A 19 -9.81 -0.07 0.03
C GLU A 19 -8.58 0.73 0.48
N SER A 20 -8.76 1.66 1.41
CA SER A 20 -7.68 2.48 1.99
C SER A 20 -7.32 2.09 3.43
N CYS A 21 -7.95 1.04 3.99
CA CYS A 21 -7.71 0.63 5.36
C CYS A 21 -6.46 -0.26 5.44
N THR A 22 -5.48 0.14 6.26
CA THR A 22 -4.25 -0.65 6.49
C THR A 22 -4.54 -2.05 7.04
N TRP A 23 -5.65 -2.24 7.74
CA TRP A 23 -6.07 -3.51 8.34
C TRP A 23 -7.05 -4.29 7.47
N ALA A 24 -7.35 -3.82 6.25
CA ALA A 24 -8.21 -4.55 5.34
C ALA A 24 -7.41 -5.53 4.49
N GLN A 25 -7.85 -6.78 4.51
CA GLN A 25 -7.45 -7.80 3.56
C GLN A 25 -8.51 -7.89 2.47
N ILE A 26 -8.10 -7.68 1.22
CA ILE A 26 -8.96 -7.73 0.04
C ILE A 26 -8.42 -8.80 -0.90
N VAL A 27 -9.28 -9.76 -1.26
CA VAL A 27 -8.98 -10.83 -2.20
C VAL A 27 -9.98 -10.76 -3.34
N ARG A 28 -9.49 -10.59 -4.57
CA ARG A 28 -10.31 -10.53 -5.78
C ARG A 28 -10.00 -11.71 -6.69
N GLY A 29 -11.04 -12.34 -7.21
CA GLY A 29 -10.93 -13.38 -8.22
C GLY A 29 -11.01 -12.84 -9.64
N TYR A 30 -11.33 -13.72 -10.58
CA TYR A 30 -11.44 -13.36 -12.00
C TYR A 30 -12.83 -12.84 -12.36
N ARG A 31 -13.86 -13.26 -11.63
CA ARG A 31 -15.23 -12.75 -11.78
C ARG A 31 -15.42 -11.55 -10.88
N ASP A 32 -16.26 -10.61 -11.27
CA ASP A 32 -16.57 -9.43 -10.44
C ASP A 32 -17.29 -9.80 -9.13
N SER A 33 -18.00 -10.94 -9.13
CA SER A 33 -18.60 -11.51 -7.93
C SER A 33 -17.58 -12.10 -6.95
N ASP A 34 -16.36 -12.38 -7.41
CA ASP A 34 -15.32 -13.02 -6.60
C ASP A 34 -14.56 -11.92 -5.84
N CYS A 35 -15.13 -11.47 -4.73
CA CYS A 35 -14.50 -10.47 -3.87
C CYS A 35 -14.72 -10.83 -2.40
N LEU A 36 -13.62 -10.88 -1.64
CA LEU A 36 -13.62 -11.07 -0.20
C LEU A 36 -12.93 -9.86 0.42
N VAL A 37 -13.66 -9.13 1.27
CA VAL A 37 -13.15 -7.97 2.02
C VAL A 37 -13.26 -8.27 3.50
N ARG A 38 -12.13 -8.21 4.21
CA ARG A 38 -12.05 -8.47 5.65
C ARG A 38 -11.33 -7.30 6.32
N CYS A 39 -12.06 -6.48 7.05
CA CYS A 39 -11.51 -5.32 7.76
C CYS A 39 -11.40 -5.64 9.25
N LEU A 40 -10.31 -6.31 9.65
CA LEU A 40 -10.06 -6.59 11.05
C LEU A 40 -8.58 -6.78 11.37
N TYR A 41 -8.17 -6.37 12.57
CA TYR A 41 -6.83 -6.53 13.10
C TYR A 41 -6.59 -7.99 13.55
N ALA A 42 -6.59 -8.95 12.64
CA ALA A 42 -6.17 -10.31 12.96
C ALA A 42 -5.68 -11.06 11.72
N TYR A 43 -4.67 -11.90 11.93
CA TYR A 43 -4.08 -12.77 10.91
C TYR A 43 -4.69 -14.17 10.97
N ASP A 44 -6.01 -14.28 10.81
CA ASP A 44 -6.64 -15.59 10.76
C ASP A 44 -6.52 -16.19 9.36
N ALA A 45 -6.35 -17.51 9.31
CA ALA A 45 -6.38 -18.24 8.06
C ALA A 45 -7.76 -18.09 7.39
N VAL A 46 -7.78 -17.51 6.19
CA VAL A 46 -9.00 -17.36 5.38
C VAL A 46 -8.98 -18.40 4.28
N VAL A 47 -10.05 -19.21 4.22
CA VAL A 47 -10.28 -20.10 3.07
C VAL A 47 -10.88 -19.27 1.94
N VAL A 48 -10.16 -19.16 0.82
CA VAL A 48 -10.65 -18.46 -0.37
C VAL A 48 -11.34 -19.45 -1.30
N PRO A 49 -12.66 -19.32 -1.57
CA PRO A 49 -13.44 -20.33 -2.30
C PRO A 49 -13.31 -20.23 -3.83
N PHE A 50 -12.52 -19.28 -4.33
CA PHE A 50 -12.36 -19.00 -5.76
C PHE A 50 -10.89 -18.83 -6.16
N LYS A 51 -10.62 -18.87 -7.47
CA LYS A 51 -9.28 -18.60 -8.01
C LYS A 51 -8.93 -17.13 -7.83
N VAL A 52 -7.83 -16.85 -7.14
CA VAL A 52 -7.37 -15.49 -6.83
C VAL A 52 -6.65 -14.89 -8.03
N ARG A 53 -7.02 -13.64 -8.37
CA ARG A 53 -6.32 -12.77 -9.33
C ARG A 53 -5.47 -11.74 -8.59
N GLU A 54 -5.98 -11.19 -7.49
CA GLU A 54 -5.34 -10.14 -6.71
C GLU A 54 -5.59 -10.38 -5.22
N CYS A 55 -4.58 -10.19 -4.38
CA CYS A 55 -4.70 -10.28 -2.93
C CYS A 55 -3.80 -9.24 -2.27
N SER A 56 -4.37 -8.36 -1.45
CA SER A 56 -3.60 -7.33 -0.73
C SER A 56 -2.63 -7.92 0.30
N GLY A 57 -2.90 -9.15 0.76
CA GLY A 57 -2.03 -9.91 1.66
C GLY A 57 -1.07 -10.86 0.95
N TYR A 58 -0.89 -10.78 -0.38
CA TYR A 58 0.01 -11.68 -1.10
C TYR A 58 1.47 -11.40 -0.75
N CYS A 59 2.16 -12.44 -0.26
CA CYS A 59 3.61 -12.44 -0.09
C CYS A 59 4.21 -13.43 -1.09
N ASP A 60 4.99 -12.92 -2.05
CA ASP A 60 5.70 -13.77 -3.01
C ASP A 60 6.72 -14.66 -2.29
N ARG A 61 6.67 -15.96 -2.58
CA ARG A 61 7.62 -16.96 -2.04
C ARG A 61 9.05 -16.72 -2.53
N ASN A 62 9.20 -16.12 -3.70
CA ASN A 62 10.50 -15.81 -4.28
C ASN A 62 11.04 -14.45 -3.79
N ARG A 63 10.28 -13.72 -2.97
CA ARG A 63 10.75 -12.47 -2.37
C ARG A 63 11.91 -12.76 -1.42
N PRO A 64 13.07 -12.08 -1.56
CA PRO A 64 14.16 -12.24 -0.63
C PRO A 64 13.75 -11.76 0.77
N THR A 65 14.21 -12.50 1.78
CA THR A 65 14.10 -12.07 3.18
C THR A 65 14.92 -10.80 3.41
N PHE A 66 14.60 -10.08 4.49
CA PHE A 66 15.36 -8.89 4.89
C PHE A 66 16.86 -9.17 4.98
N LYS A 67 17.23 -10.31 5.59
CA LYS A 67 18.63 -10.74 5.72
C LYS A 67 19.28 -10.97 4.35
N GLN A 68 18.61 -11.66 3.42
CA GLN A 68 19.13 -11.86 2.07
C GLN A 68 19.28 -10.55 1.30
N MET A 69 18.34 -9.61 1.47
CA MET A 69 18.50 -8.27 0.88
C MET A 69 19.69 -7.52 1.47
N GLN A 70 19.94 -7.66 2.77
CA GLN A 70 21.10 -7.04 3.42
C GLN A 70 22.42 -7.62 2.90
N GLU A 71 22.49 -8.92 2.64
CA GLU A 71 23.66 -9.58 2.05
C GLU A 71 23.90 -9.16 0.59
N LEU A 72 22.83 -8.84 -0.16
CA LEU A 72 22.89 -8.36 -1.55
C LEU A 72 23.05 -6.84 -1.68
N ALA A 73 23.00 -6.09 -0.57
CA ALA A 73 22.99 -4.64 -0.60
C ALA A 73 24.34 -4.09 -1.08
N LEU A 74 24.31 -3.23 -2.10
CA LEU A 74 25.48 -2.45 -2.51
C LEU A 74 25.68 -1.30 -1.52
N ILE A 75 26.78 -1.37 -0.76
CA ILE A 75 27.18 -0.29 0.14
C ILE A 75 27.83 0.82 -0.71
N VAL A 76 27.08 1.90 -0.92
CA VAL A 76 27.64 3.12 -1.52
C VAL A 76 28.36 3.88 -0.41
N ASN A 77 29.67 3.71 -0.33
CA ASN A 77 30.49 4.53 0.55
C ASN A 77 30.64 5.91 -0.08
N GLU A 78 30.20 6.95 0.63
CA GLU A 78 30.55 8.33 0.36
C GLU A 78 32.05 8.51 0.65
N THR A 79 32.90 7.94 -0.21
CA THR A 79 34.31 8.29 -0.19
C THR A 79 34.40 9.78 -0.49
N THR A 80 35.05 10.49 0.42
CA THR A 80 35.29 11.94 0.56
C THR A 80 35.94 12.62 -0.65
N SER A 81 36.02 11.95 -1.80
CA SER A 81 36.63 12.46 -3.03
C SER A 81 35.62 12.78 -4.14
N ALA A 82 34.34 12.40 -4.00
CA ALA A 82 33.29 12.88 -4.88
C ALA A 82 32.82 14.27 -4.42
N LYS A 83 32.74 15.23 -5.35
CA LYS A 83 32.14 16.56 -5.09
C LYS A 83 30.78 16.37 -4.41
N PRO A 84 30.41 17.20 -3.41
CA PRO A 84 29.14 17.06 -2.72
C PRO A 84 28.01 17.05 -3.75
N ALA A 85 27.29 15.93 -3.82
CA ALA A 85 26.10 15.80 -4.65
C ALA A 85 24.98 16.58 -3.94
N GLY A 86 24.95 17.89 -4.17
CA GLY A 86 23.89 18.79 -3.70
C GLY A 86 23.10 19.36 -4.88
N PHE A 87 21.90 19.85 -4.59
CA PHE A 87 21.18 20.74 -5.50
C PHE A 87 21.95 22.06 -5.56
N VAL A 88 22.45 22.42 -6.73
CA VAL A 88 23.07 23.73 -6.95
C VAL A 88 21.93 24.74 -7.06
N LEU A 89 21.88 25.70 -6.15
CA LEU A 89 21.04 26.88 -6.32
C LEU A 89 21.59 27.64 -7.53
N ALA A 90 20.75 27.93 -8.52
CA ALA A 90 21.14 28.78 -9.64
C ALA A 90 21.65 30.10 -9.06
N ASP A 91 22.90 30.45 -9.37
CA ASP A 91 23.50 31.72 -8.95
C ASP A 91 22.56 32.84 -9.42
N THR A 92 21.95 33.56 -8.47
CA THR A 92 21.39 34.87 -8.76
C THR A 92 22.56 35.79 -9.08
N GLU A 93 22.66 36.18 -10.34
CA GLU A 93 23.53 37.26 -10.81
C GLU A 93 23.22 38.53 -9.99
N ASP A 94 24.18 38.94 -9.14
CA ASP A 94 24.20 40.25 -8.49
C ASP A 94 24.83 41.26 -9.47
N ASP A 95 24.01 42.22 -9.92
CA ASP A 95 24.37 43.46 -10.66
C ASP A 95 24.92 44.54 -9.70
#